data_AF-A0A4Q9QGX9-F1
#
_entry.id   AF-A0A4Q9QGX9-F1
#
_cell.length_a   1.000
_cell.length_b   1.000
_cell.length_c   1.000
_cell.angle_alpha   90.00
_cell.angle_beta   90.00
_cell.angle_gamma   90.00
#
_symmetry.space_group_name_H-M   'P 1'
#
loop_
_entity.id
_entity.type
_entity.pdbx_description
1 polymer ?
#
loop_
_entity_poly.entity_id
_entity_poly.type
_entity_poly.pdbx_seq_one_letter_code
_entity_poly.pdbx_strand_id
1 'polypeptide(L)' 'MEYLTKAFQQRHLLAHTQGVVDDDYIQETADIRYKSGQRLVIKREAVTEALNLVEQLTNGIRQDAKEKG' A
#
# COMPACT_ATOMS: atom_id res chain seq x y z
N MET A 1 -8.64 5.12 1.58
CA MET A 1 -7.90 4.97 0.30
C MET A 1 -6.40 5.20 0.49
N GLU A 2 -5.97 6.27 1.16
CA GLU A 2 -4.55 6.61 1.38
C GLU A 2 -3.69 5.47 1.96
N TYR A 3 -4.26 4.62 2.83
CA TYR A 3 -3.55 3.48 3.42
C TYR A 3 -3.16 2.42 2.37
N LEU A 4 -4.09 2.08 1.46
CA LEU A 4 -3.83 1.13 0.38
C LEU A 4 -2.84 1.71 -0.62
N THR A 5 -2.96 3.00 -0.97
CA THR A 5 -1.97 3.69 -1.83
C THR A 5 -0.57 3.53 -1.24
N LYS A 6 -0.41 3.83 0.05
CA LYS A 6 0.86 3.67 0.74
C LYS A 6 1.36 2.23 0.73
N ALA A 7 0.51 1.25 1.00
CA ALA A 7 0.90 -0.16 0.98
C ALA A 7 1.40 -0.63 -0.40
N PHE A 8 0.76 -0.17 -1.49
CA PHE A 8 1.21 -0.48 -2.85
C PHE A 8 2.54 0.19 -3.18
N GLN A 9 2.71 1.46 -2.78
CA GLN A 9 3.98 2.17 -2.95
C GLN A 9 5.12 1.51 -2.13
N GLN A 10 4.83 1.06 -0.90
CA GLN A 10 5.78 0.29 -0.10
C GLN A 10 6.18 -1.04 -0.76
N ARG A 11 5.22 -1.74 -1.36
CA ARG A 11 5.50 -2.96 -2.14
C ARG A 11 6.36 -2.65 -3.37
N HIS A 12 6.11 -1.53 -4.06
CA HIS A 12 6.93 -1.08 -5.18
C HIS A 12 8.40 -0.91 -4.76
N LEU A 13 8.65 -0.20 -3.66
CA LEU A 13 10.00 -0.04 -3.13
C LEU A 13 10.65 -1.40 -2.85
N LEU A 14 9.98 -2.28 -2.12
CA LEU A 14 10.53 -3.61 -1.81
C LEU A 14 10.91 -4.43 -3.05
N ALA A 15 10.10 -4.35 -4.11
CA ALA A 15 10.31 -5.13 -5.33
C ALA A 15 11.33 -4.51 -6.29
N HIS A 16 11.42 -3.19 -6.36
CA HIS A 16 12.16 -2.48 -7.42
C HIS A 16 13.35 -1.67 -6.91
N THR A 17 13.30 -1.17 -5.69
CA THR A 17 14.37 -0.37 -5.08
C THR A 17 15.10 -1.11 -3.96
N GLN A 18 14.88 -2.43 -3.86
CA GLN A 18 15.33 -3.25 -2.71
C GLN A 18 14.85 -2.69 -1.37
N GLY A 19 13.72 -1.96 -1.42
CA GLY A 19 13.05 -1.21 -0.37
C GLY A 19 13.85 -0.06 0.24
N VAL A 20 14.65 0.61 -0.59
CA VAL A 20 15.15 1.97 -0.33
C VAL A 20 14.09 2.96 -0.80
N VAL A 21 13.74 3.94 0.03
CA VAL A 21 12.74 4.97 -0.30
C VAL A 21 13.28 5.86 -1.41
N ASP A 22 12.46 6.12 -2.43
CA ASP A 22 12.73 7.06 -3.52
C ASP A 22 11.84 8.32 -3.40
N ASP A 23 12.07 9.27 -4.30
CA ASP A 23 11.33 10.54 -4.31
C ASP A 23 9.86 10.34 -4.73
N ASP A 24 9.60 9.41 -5.65
CA ASP A 24 8.27 9.06 -6.11
C ASP A 24 7.40 8.57 -4.94
N TYR A 25 7.92 7.72 -4.06
CA TYR A 25 7.21 7.30 -2.85
C TYR A 25 6.80 8.48 -1.98
N ILE A 26 7.69 9.45 -1.75
CA ILE A 26 7.41 10.61 -0.90
C ILE A 26 6.33 11.48 -1.54
N GLN A 27 6.41 11.72 -2.85
CA GLN A 27 5.44 12.52 -3.60
C GLN A 27 4.05 11.87 -3.58
N GLU A 28 3.97 10.56 -3.83
CA GLU A 28 2.70 9.83 -3.98
C GLU A 28 2.02 9.50 -2.64
N THR A 29 2.78 9.42 -1.55
CA THR A 29 2.24 9.01 -0.23
C THR A 29 2.22 10.12 0.83
N ALA A 30 2.93 11.23 0.59
CA ALA A 30 3.18 12.29 1.57
C ALA A 30 3.65 11.76 2.94
N ASP A 31 4.36 10.62 2.96
CA ASP A 31 4.75 9.95 4.21
C ASP A 31 5.97 10.61 4.86
N ILE A 32 5.71 11.58 5.73
CA ILE A 32 6.74 12.37 6.45
C ILE A 32 7.64 11.54 7.39
N ARG A 33 7.34 10.26 7.61
CA ARG A 33 8.14 9.37 8.46
C ARG A 33 9.44 8.92 7.79
N TYR A 34 9.48 9.00 6.46
CA TYR A 34 10.62 8.56 5.66
C TYR A 34 11.18 9.72 4.84
N LYS A 35 12.44 9.57 4.45
CA LYS A 35 13.14 10.43 3.50
C LYS A 35 13.73 9.56 2.39
N SER A 36 13.91 10.15 1.22
CA SER A 36 14.62 9.52 0.11
C SER A 36 15.99 8.97 0.52
N GLY A 37 16.34 7.80 0.03
CA GLY A 37 17.54 7.04 0.38
C GLY A 37 17.45 6.22 1.68
N GLN A 38 16.38 6.32 2.47
CA GLN A 38 16.25 5.54 3.71
C GLN A 38 15.75 4.11 3.46
N ARG A 39 16.16 3.17 4.31
CA ARG A 39 15.63 1.80 4.32
C ARG A 39 14.20 1.80 4.86
N LEU A 40 13.26 1.33 4.05
CA LEU A 40 11.88 1.13 4.46
C LEU A 40 11.77 0.04 5.53
N VAL A 41 11.04 0.32 6.62
CA VAL A 41 10.71 -0.65 7.67
C VAL A 41 9.19 -0.83 7.74
N ILE A 42 8.73 -2.06 7.53
CA ILE A 42 7.30 -2.40 7.58
C ILE A 42 7.05 -3.31 8.78
N LYS A 43 6.06 -2.92 9.60
CA LYS A 43 5.60 -3.76 10.71
C LYS A 43 4.55 -4.75 10.22
N ARG A 44 4.48 -5.93 10.86
CA ARG A 44 3.53 -6.99 10.49
C ARG A 44 2.09 -6.48 10.47
N GLU A 45 1.71 -5.64 11.42
CA GLU A 45 0.35 -5.12 11.57
C GLU A 45 -0.07 -4.30 10.35
N ALA A 46 0.86 -3.58 9.73
CA ALA A 46 0.59 -2.81 8.52
C ALA A 46 0.29 -3.70 7.31
N VAL A 47 0.94 -4.87 7.23
CA VAL A 47 0.69 -5.87 6.18
C VAL A 47 -0.69 -6.50 6.38
N THR A 48 -1.03 -6.87 7.61
CA THR A 48 -2.35 -7.42 7.94
C THR A 48 -3.46 -6.43 7.62
N GLU A 49 -3.30 -5.15 7.96
CA GLU A 49 -4.29 -4.12 7.66
C GLU A 49 -4.47 -3.93 6.15
N ALA A 50 -3.38 -3.91 5.38
CA ALA A 50 -3.46 -3.83 3.92
C ALA A 50 -4.22 -5.02 3.33
N LEU A 51 -3.97 -6.25 3.82
CA LEU A 51 -4.69 -7.45 3.38
C LEU A 51 -6.20 -7.34 3.67
N ASN A 52 -6.56 -6.98 4.90
CA ASN A 52 -7.96 -6.82 5.31
C ASN A 52 -8.71 -5.82 4.42
N LEU A 53 -8.07 -4.71 4.07
CA LEU A 53 -8.66 -3.69 3.20
C LEU A 53 -8.85 -4.21 1.75
N VAL A 54 -7.88 -4.98 1.22
CA VAL A 54 -8.00 -5.60 -0.11
C VAL A 54 -9.13 -6.64 -0.14
N GLU A 55 -9.25 -7.45 0.91
CA GLU A 55 -10.33 -8.44 1.03
C GLU A 55 -11.71 -7.77 1.08
N GLN A 56 -11.85 -6.71 1.89
CA GLN A 56 -13.08 -5.92 1.96
C GLN A 56 -13.47 -5.32 0.61
N LEU A 57 -12.50 -4.70 -0.08
CA LEU A 57 -12.72 -4.14 -1.42
C LEU A 57 -13.17 -5.22 -2.41
N THR A 58 -12.50 -6.37 -2.39
CA THR A 58 -12.81 -7.50 -3.29
C THR A 58 -14.21 -8.05 -3.02
N ASN A 59 -14.60 -8.18 -1.75
CA ASN A 59 -15.91 -8.65 -1.36
C ASN A 59 -17.01 -7.65 -1.78
N GLY A 60 -16.78 -6.35 -1.60
CA GLY A 60 -17.70 -5.31 -2.07
C GLY A 60 -17.91 -5.35 -3.58
N ILE A 61 -16.83 -5.45 -4.36
CA ILE A 61 -16.91 -5.56 -5.83
C ILE A 61 -17.68 -6.82 -6.25
N ARG A 62 -17.42 -7.96 -5.61
CA ARG A 62 -18.14 -9.21 -5.91
C ARG A 62 -19.62 -9.12 -5.59
N GLN A 63 -19.99 -8.42 -4.53
CA GLN A 63 -21.38 -8.24 -4.15
C GLN A 63 -22.11 -7.35 -5.16
N ASP A 64 -21.54 -6.19 -5.51
CA ASP A 64 -22.12 -5.28 -6.52
C ASP A 64 -22.26 -5.97 -7.89
N ALA A 65 -21.29 -6.80 -8.28
CA ALA A 65 -21.35 -7.57 -9.51
C ALA A 65 -22.47 -8.63 -9.52
N LYS A 66 -22.81 -9.20 -8.35
CA LYS A 66 -23.92 -10.17 -8.21
C LYS A 66 -25.29 -9.50 -8.19
N GLU A 67 -25.39 -8.27 -7.68
CA GLU A 67 -26.66 -7.54 -7.59
C GLU A 67 -27.09 -6.91 -8.92
N LYS A 68 -26.17 -6.82 -9.90
CA LYS A 68 -26.41 -6.27 -11.24
C LYS A 68 -26.60 -7.32 -12.35
N GLY A 69 -26.52 -8.61 -12.01
CA GLY A 69 -26.73 -9.75 -12.93
C GLY A 69 -28.04 -10.46 -12.65
#